data_AF-A0A938ZJA5-F1
#
_entry.id   AF-A0A938ZJA5-F1
#
_cell.length_a   1.000
_cell.length_b   1.000
_cell.length_c   1.000
_cell.angle_alpha   90.00
_cell.angle_beta   90.00
_cell.angle_gamma   90.00
#
_symmetry.space_group_name_H-M   'P 1'
#
loop_
_entity.id
_entity.type
_entity.pdbx_description
1 polymer ?
#
loop_
_entity_poly.entity_id
_entity_poly.type
_entity_poly.pdbx_seq_one_letter_code
_entity_poly.pdbx_strand_id
1 'polypeptide(L)'
;MSGGHVRNLLLLAQDAIGRTEELPVSEKAVRRAITQARDIYRRAGENHQWCLLAEVSCSKRIINDDLYRSLMYNRCLLQYRYLDEDGEMQRWYDIHPLIQGIPEFKEAVAKLS
;
A
#
# COMPACT_ATOMS: atom_id res chain seq x y z
N MET A 1 -7.97 -2.75 6.80
CA MET A 1 -6.84 -1.84 6.55
C MET A 1 -5.85 -1.96 7.71
N SER A 2 -5.02 -3.00 7.69
CA SER A 2 -3.84 -3.09 8.58
C SER A 2 -2.64 -3.23 7.64
N GLY A 3 -2.08 -2.09 7.26
CA GLY A 3 -0.98 -2.02 6.30
C GLY A 3 -0.55 -0.59 6.08
N GLY A 4 0.72 -0.32 6.33
CA GLY A 4 1.32 1.01 6.30
C GLY A 4 1.84 1.42 7.67
N HIS A 5 2.69 2.43 7.70
CA HIS A 5 3.20 2.99 8.94
C HIS A 5 2.13 3.91 9.56
N VAL A 6 1.92 3.87 10.89
CA VAL A 6 0.91 4.72 11.59
C VAL A 6 1.04 6.20 11.21
N ARG A 7 2.26 6.65 10.94
CA ARG A 7 2.55 7.99 10.41
C ARG A 7 1.76 8.32 9.14
N ASN A 8 1.59 7.39 8.21
CA ASN A 8 0.85 7.61 6.97
C ASN A 8 -0.63 7.88 7.26
N LEU A 9 -1.21 7.19 8.24
CA LEU A 9 -2.58 7.46 8.70
C LEU A 9 -2.69 8.87 9.31
N LEU A 10 -1.75 9.24 10.17
CA LEU A 10 -1.71 10.57 10.78
C LEU A 10 -1.55 11.68 9.73
N LEU A 11 -0.71 11.46 8.71
CA LEU A 11 -0.55 12.40 7.60
C LEU A 11 -1.81 12.53 6.74
N LEU A 12 -2.50 11.42 6.46
CA LEU A 12 -3.79 11.42 5.75
C LEU A 12 -4.86 12.18 6.54
N ALA A 13 -4.92 11.95 7.86
CA ALA A 13 -5.83 12.66 8.75
C ALA A 13 -5.51 14.16 8.80
N GLN A 14 -4.23 14.51 8.96
CA GLN A 14 -3.76 15.90 8.96
C GLN A 14 -4.13 16.60 7.64
N ASP A 15 -3.89 15.97 6.49
CA ASP A 15 -4.21 16.55 5.19
C ASP A 15 -5.73 16.74 5.00
N ALA A 16 -6.54 15.76 5.43
CA ALA A 16 -8.00 15.87 5.38
C ALA A 16 -8.54 16.98 6.30
N ILE A 17 -8.01 17.09 7.53
CA ILE A 17 -8.36 18.16 8.48
C ILE A 17 -7.95 19.52 7.92
N GLY A 18 -6.74 19.65 7.39
CA GLY A 18 -6.26 20.90 6.78
C GLY A 18 -7.05 21.36 5.54
N ARG A 19 -7.92 20.49 5.00
CA ARG A 19 -8.83 20.77 3.88
C ARG A 19 -10.26 21.06 4.32
N THR A 20 -10.51 21.07 5.63
CA THR A 20 -11.83 21.22 6.22
C THR A 20 -11.89 22.56 6.93
N GLU A 21 -12.76 23.46 6.45
CA GLU A 21 -12.98 24.76 7.08
C GLU A 21 -13.94 24.65 8.28
N GLU A 22 -14.99 23.84 8.15
CA GLU A 22 -15.98 23.58 9.20
C GLU A 22 -16.16 22.08 9.42
N LEU A 23 -16.27 21.67 10.69
CA LEU A 23 -16.51 20.28 11.05
C LEU A 23 -17.96 19.86 10.74
N PRO A 24 -18.19 18.58 10.44
CA PRO A 24 -17.24 17.46 10.43
C PRO A 24 -16.34 17.41 9.19
N VAL A 25 -15.22 16.69 9.27
CA VAL A 25 -14.34 16.42 8.12
C VAL A 25 -15.14 15.73 7.01
N SER A 26 -15.22 16.39 5.85
CA SER A 26 -16.00 15.90 4.73
C SER A 26 -15.36 14.70 4.05
N GLU A 27 -16.18 13.81 3.50
CA GLU A 27 -15.73 12.69 2.67
C GLU A 27 -14.87 13.17 1.49
N LYS A 28 -15.21 14.31 0.90
CA LYS A 28 -14.45 14.93 -0.20
C LYS A 28 -13.02 15.29 0.23
N ALA A 29 -12.83 15.83 1.43
CA ALA A 29 -11.51 16.14 1.97
C ALA A 29 -10.68 14.87 2.17
N VAL A 30 -11.28 13.82 2.74
CA VAL A 30 -10.64 12.50 2.92
C VAL A 30 -10.25 11.88 1.57
N ARG A 31 -11.15 11.88 0.59
CA ARG A 31 -10.88 11.34 -0.76
C ARG A 31 -9.73 12.09 -1.45
N ARG A 32 -9.64 13.41 -1.29
CA ARG A 32 -8.52 14.21 -1.80
C ARG A 32 -7.20 13.82 -1.15
N ALA A 33 -7.16 13.70 0.19
CA ALA A 33 -5.96 13.27 0.91
C ALA A 33 -5.46 11.89 0.45
N ILE A 34 -6.37 10.92 0.34
CA ILE A 34 -6.06 9.57 -0.17
C ILE A 34 -5.52 9.63 -1.60
N THR A 35 -6.13 10.44 -2.48
CA THR A 35 -5.74 10.53 -3.89
C THR A 35 -4.36 11.15 -4.06
N GLN A 36 -4.05 12.18 -3.28
CA GLN A 36 -2.74 12.82 -3.27
C GLN A 36 -1.66 11.90 -2.71
N ALA A 37 -1.93 11.18 -1.62
CA ALA A 37 -0.99 10.20 -1.09
C ALA A 37 -0.74 9.03 -2.06
N ARG A 38 -1.76 8.62 -2.82
CA ARG A 38 -1.64 7.57 -3.85
C ARG A 38 -0.71 7.96 -5.00
N ASP A 39 -0.65 9.25 -5.36
CA ASP A 39 0.20 9.76 -6.43
C ASP A 39 1.69 9.47 -6.19
N ILE A 40 2.13 9.45 -4.93
CA ILE A 40 3.50 9.08 -4.54
C ILE A 40 3.85 7.67 -5.05
N TYR A 41 2.95 6.71 -4.86
CA TYR A 41 3.15 5.32 -5.27
C TYR A 41 3.03 5.15 -6.79
N ARG A 42 2.13 5.90 -7.43
CA ARG A 42 2.00 5.88 -8.90
C ARG A 42 3.28 6.36 -9.58
N ARG A 43 3.92 7.42 -9.06
CA ARG A 43 5.17 7.95 -9.62
C ARG A 43 6.39 7.05 -9.37
N ALA A 44 6.35 6.24 -8.32
CA ALA A 44 7.45 5.36 -7.95
C ALA A 44 7.47 4.03 -8.73
N GLY A 45 6.35 3.65 -9.37
CA GLY A 45 6.21 2.37 -10.04
C GLY A 45 6.65 2.40 -11.51
N GLU A 46 7.60 1.52 -11.86
CA GLU A 46 7.87 1.17 -13.26
C GLU A 46 6.88 0.09 -13.75
N ASN A 47 6.59 0.03 -15.05
CA ASN A 47 5.54 -0.84 -15.61
C ASN A 47 5.66 -2.31 -15.20
N HIS A 48 6.88 -2.85 -15.09
CA HIS A 48 7.12 -4.24 -14.72
C HIS A 48 6.87 -4.52 -13.22
N GLN A 49 6.94 -3.49 -12.38
CA GLN A 49 6.76 -3.62 -10.94
C GLN A 49 5.29 -3.86 -10.55
N TRP A 50 4.34 -3.40 -11.37
CA TRP A 50 2.91 -3.63 -11.11
C TRP A 50 2.53 -5.11 -11.15
N CYS A 51 3.13 -5.89 -12.06
CA CYS A 51 2.93 -7.33 -12.13
C CYS A 51 3.42 -8.03 -10.86
N LEU A 52 4.60 -7.67 -10.38
CA LEU A 52 5.16 -8.24 -9.14
C LEU A 52 4.33 -7.87 -7.92
N LEU A 53 3.88 -6.61 -7.83
CA LEU A 53 2.98 -6.18 -6.76
C LEU A 53 1.67 -6.97 -6.79
N ALA A 54 1.12 -7.27 -7.97
CA ALA A 54 -0.07 -8.10 -8.12
C ALA A 54 0.18 -9.54 -7.67
N GLU A 55 1.30 -10.16 -8.09
CA GLU A 55 1.69 -11.51 -7.67
C GLU A 55 1.86 -11.63 -6.16
N VAL A 56 2.50 -10.65 -5.51
CA VAL A 56 2.65 -10.63 -4.04
C VAL A 56 1.30 -10.40 -3.37
N SER A 57 0.46 -9.54 -3.90
CA SER A 57 -0.89 -9.31 -3.36
C SER A 57 -1.74 -10.59 -3.36
N CYS A 58 -1.54 -11.49 -4.32
CA CYS A 58 -2.23 -12.78 -4.38
C CYS A 58 -1.55 -13.86 -3.53
N SER A 59 -0.22 -14.03 -3.69
CA SER A 59 0.53 -15.12 -3.06
C SER A 59 0.93 -14.86 -1.61
N LYS A 60 0.96 -13.59 -1.18
CA LYS A 60 1.49 -13.10 0.10
C LYS A 60 2.95 -13.47 0.37
N ARG A 61 3.69 -13.85 -0.66
CA ARG A 61 5.07 -14.33 -0.62
C ARG A 61 5.95 -13.47 -1.53
N ILE A 62 7.24 -13.42 -1.23
CA ILE A 62 8.26 -12.77 -2.07
C ILE A 62 9.38 -13.76 -2.35
N ILE A 63 10.09 -13.54 -3.45
CA ILE A 63 11.38 -14.18 -3.73
C ILE A 63 12.46 -13.19 -3.29
N ASN A 64 13.54 -13.67 -2.65
CA ASN A 64 14.62 -12.80 -2.14
C ASN A 64 15.52 -12.32 -3.30
N ASP A 65 15.00 -11.41 -4.11
CA ASP A 65 15.64 -10.77 -5.25
C ASP A 65 15.69 -9.24 -5.05
N ASP A 66 16.65 -8.57 -5.67
CA ASP A 66 16.93 -7.14 -5.55
C ASP A 66 15.73 -6.27 -5.94
N LEU A 67 14.89 -6.76 -6.85
CA LEU A 67 13.67 -6.07 -7.24
C LEU A 67 12.65 -5.98 -6.10
N TYR A 68 12.47 -7.04 -5.31
CA TYR A 68 11.61 -7.02 -4.12
C TYR A 68 12.20 -6.11 -3.03
N ARG A 69 13.53 -6.09 -2.89
CA ARG A 69 14.21 -5.17 -1.95
C ARG A 69 13.97 -3.71 -2.30
N SER A 70 14.03 -3.36 -3.58
CA SER A 70 13.69 -2.02 -4.07
C SER A 70 12.23 -1.65 -3.75
N LEU A 71 11.29 -2.57 -3.97
CA LEU A 71 9.87 -2.35 -3.64
C LEU A 71 9.62 -2.20 -2.14
N MET A 72 10.37 -2.90 -1.29
CA MET A 72 10.32 -2.72 0.16
C MET A 72 10.93 -1.38 0.58
N TYR A 73 12.06 -0.99 0.00
CA TYR A 73 12.71 0.30 0.26
C TYR A 73 11.78 1.48 -0.07
N ASN A 74 11.11 1.41 -1.22
CA ASN A 74 10.10 2.39 -1.65
C ASN A 74 8.75 2.24 -0.93
N ARG A 75 8.64 1.30 0.02
CA ARG A 75 7.44 1.01 0.82
C ARG A 75 6.22 0.62 -0.01
N CYS A 76 6.43 0.13 -1.23
CA CYS A 76 5.38 -0.46 -2.05
C CYS A 76 5.00 -1.85 -1.53
N LEU A 77 5.96 -2.56 -0.94
CA LEU A 77 5.76 -3.82 -0.22
C LEU A 77 5.99 -3.64 1.27
N LEU A 78 5.19 -4.33 2.06
CA LEU A 78 5.22 -4.31 3.51
C LEU A 78 5.35 -5.75 4.02
N GLN A 79 6.21 -5.93 5.02
CA GLN A 79 6.33 -7.19 5.75
C GLN A 79 5.50 -7.12 7.03
N TYR A 80 4.70 -8.14 7.25
CA TYR A 80 3.91 -8.34 8.44
C TYR A 80 4.45 -9.52 9.23
N ARG A 81 4.24 -9.49 10.54
CA ARG A 81 4.67 -10.54 11.46
C ARG A 81 3.57 -10.78 12.47
N TYR A 82 3.37 -12.04 12.81
CA TYR A 82 2.52 -12.45 13.92
C TYR A 82 3.10 -13.71 14.56
N LEU A 83 2.67 -14.04 15.78
CA LEU A 83 2.97 -15.32 16.42
C LEU A 83 1.79 -16.24 16.15
N ASP A 84 2.06 -17.45 15.66
CA ASP A 84 1.03 -18.48 15.55
C ASP A 84 0.72 -19.13 16.91
N GLU A 85 -0.15 -20.14 16.90
CA GLU A 85 -0.60 -20.84 18.10
C GLU A 85 0.54 -21.57 18.83
N ASP A 86 1.59 -21.95 18.11
CA ASP A 86 2.78 -22.61 18.64
C ASP A 86 3.83 -21.59 19.16
N GLY A 87 3.55 -20.29 19.02
CA GLY A 87 4.46 -19.21 19.39
C GLY A 87 5.56 -18.95 18.34
N GLU A 88 5.44 -19.52 17.15
CA GLU A 88 6.40 -19.35 16.07
C GLU A 88 6.13 -18.06 15.29
N MET A 89 7.20 -17.37 14.92
CA MET A 89 7.11 -16.08 14.24
C MET A 89 6.84 -16.26 12.75
N GLN A 90 5.58 -16.09 12.37
CA GLN A 90 5.16 -16.13 10.98
C GLN A 90 5.35 -14.78 10.30
N ARG A 91 5.75 -14.80 9.02
CA ARG A 91 5.96 -13.62 8.20
C ARG A 91 5.19 -13.72 6.90
N TRP A 92 4.56 -12.65 6.49
CA TRP A 92 3.89 -12.54 5.20
C TRP A 92 4.04 -11.14 4.64
N TYR A 93 3.75 -10.98 3.36
CA TYR A 93 3.97 -9.73 2.64
C TYR A 93 2.69 -9.27 1.96
N ASP A 94 2.53 -7.97 1.86
CA ASP A 94 1.47 -7.38 1.06
C ASP A 94 1.89 -6.02 0.51
N ILE A 95 1.11 -5.55 -0.45
CA ILE A 95 1.27 -4.21 -1.00
C ILE A 95 0.81 -3.14 0.00
N HIS A 96 1.33 -1.93 -0.15
CA HIS A 96 0.80 -0.78 0.58
C HIS A 96 -0.67 -0.51 0.18
N PRO A 97 -1.62 -0.30 1.11
CA PRO A 97 -3.04 -0.20 0.77
C PRO A 97 -3.41 0.88 -0.25
N LEU A 98 -2.65 1.98 -0.30
CA LEU A 98 -2.88 3.04 -1.30
C LEU A 98 -2.71 2.55 -2.74
N ILE A 99 -1.88 1.52 -2.97
CA ILE A 99 -1.64 0.92 -4.28
C ILE A 99 -2.88 0.21 -4.82
N GLN A 100 -3.75 -0.35 -3.95
CA GLN A 100 -4.97 -1.06 -4.36
C GLN A 100 -5.92 -0.18 -5.20
N GLY A 101 -5.84 1.15 -5.02
CA GLY A 101 -6.64 2.11 -5.77
C GLY A 101 -6.03 2.56 -7.11
N ILE A 102 -4.83 2.10 -7.47
CA ILE A 102 -4.10 2.52 -8.68
C ILE A 102 -4.60 1.69 -9.88
N PRO A 103 -4.99 2.33 -11.01
CA PRO A 103 -5.47 1.63 -12.21
C PRO A 103 -4.49 0.57 -12.73
N GLU A 104 -3.22 0.91 -12.85
CA GLU A 104 -2.14 0.06 -13.36
C GLU A 104 -2.00 -1.22 -12.52
N PHE A 105 -2.14 -1.10 -11.20
CA PHE A 105 -2.17 -2.25 -10.30
C PHE A 105 -3.42 -3.12 -10.52
N LYS A 106 -4.60 -2.51 -10.67
CA LYS A 106 -5.84 -3.26 -10.93
C LYS A 106 -5.77 -4.02 -12.26
N GLU A 107 -5.22 -3.39 -13.29
CA GLU A 107 -4.96 -4.03 -14.58
C GLU A 107 -3.97 -5.20 -14.46
N ALA A 108 -2.91 -5.04 -13.67
CA ALA A 108 -1.96 -6.12 -13.41
C ALA A 108 -2.62 -7.30 -12.68
N VAL A 109 -3.46 -7.04 -11.66
CA VAL A 109 -4.23 -8.08 -10.96
C VAL A 109 -5.19 -8.79 -11.92
N ALA A 110 -5.89 -8.05 -12.78
CA ALA A 110 -6.83 -8.63 -13.74
C ALA A 110 -6.17 -9.54 -14.79
N LYS A 111 -4.86 -9.41 -15.02
CA LYS A 111 -4.10 -10.30 -15.92
C LYS A 111 -3.70 -11.63 -15.26
N LEU A 112 -3.80 -11.74 -13.93
CA LEU A 112 -3.47 -12.95 -13.18
C LEU A 112 -4.69 -13.87 -12.95
N SER A 113 -5.90 -13.37 -13.23
CA SER A 113 -7.18 -14.05 -13.07
C SER A 113 -7.69 -14.75 -14.32
#